data_AF-M5BVF1-F1
#
_entry.id   AF-M5BVF1-F1
#
_cell.length_a   1.000
_cell.length_b   1.000
_cell.length_c   1.000
_cell.angle_alpha   90.00
_cell.angle_beta   90.00
_cell.angle_gamma   90.00
#
_symmetry.space_group_name_H-M   'P 1'
#
loop_
_entity.id
_entity.type
_entity.pdbx_description
1 polymer ?
#
loop_
_entity_poly.entity_id
_entity_poly.type
_entity_poly.pdbx_seq_one_letter_code
_entity_poly.pdbx_strand_id
1 'polypeptide(L)'
;MLTVVTEQDTVELTEDAIALSYLLRFIYPNRLPLTIGPDVLPICLAVVQKYDIGGALDLIDELIALDTSPHKLLSSDPIRIYQLARQFNLVKTKAVAAPLITADRVDFCDLDKVQEFAQKYSAPRLVSLMNIQAMRAKVLSDILFKFDSKPVRPTESMSSLYWGLSCVKCRTKNKEDQRPLVKILPSWVLAWVRLVYETLNISSEPIAKTDYLFESSILEKFKGREDVCQLCLSDFAKYPGQGPKFNLWAKEIKKVLEAQLTKLELVYAL
;
A
#
# COMPACT_ATOMS: atom_id res chain seq x y z
N MET A 1 2.01 33.42 56.88
CA MET A 1 2.81 32.44 57.63
C MET A 1 3.23 31.39 56.63
N LEU A 2 4.49 31.43 56.19
CA LEU A 2 5.04 30.49 55.22
C LEU A 2 5.33 29.18 55.95
N THR A 3 4.50 28.17 55.73
CA THR A 3 4.81 26.80 56.14
C THR A 3 5.87 26.27 55.19
N VAL A 4 7.10 26.22 55.69
CA VAL A 4 8.21 25.49 55.09
C VAL A 4 7.82 24.02 55.11
N VAL A 5 7.49 23.46 53.94
CA VAL A 5 7.38 22.01 53.75
C VAL A 5 8.81 21.49 53.60
N THR A 6 9.36 20.99 54.69
CA THR A 6 10.57 20.16 54.68
C THR A 6 10.16 18.73 54.99
N GLU A 7 9.62 18.05 53.99
CA GLU A 7 9.73 16.60 53.87
C GLU A 7 10.46 16.36 52.55
N GLN A 8 11.55 15.58 52.59
CA GLN A 8 12.17 15.07 51.38
C GLN A 8 11.19 14.07 50.77
N ASP A 9 10.22 14.57 50.02
CA ASP A 9 9.25 13.79 49.25
C ASP A 9 10.00 13.05 48.14
N THR A 10 10.59 11.92 48.52
CA THR A 10 11.24 11.01 47.59
C THR A 10 10.13 10.28 46.85
N VAL A 11 9.92 10.64 45.59
CA VAL A 11 9.01 9.92 44.70
C VAL A 11 9.76 8.75 44.10
N GLU A 12 9.46 7.54 44.57
CA GLU A 12 10.00 6.31 43.99
C GLU A 12 9.28 5.97 42.68
N LEU A 13 10.05 5.79 41.61
CA LEU A 13 9.55 5.41 40.29
C LEU A 13 10.11 4.03 39.93
N THR A 14 9.29 3.21 39.27
CA THR A 14 9.62 1.83 38.89
C THR A 14 10.48 1.74 37.62
N GLU A 15 10.58 2.85 36.91
CA GLU A 15 11.22 3.02 35.62
C GLU A 15 12.74 3.10 35.75
N ASP A 16 13.45 2.60 34.73
CA ASP A 16 14.88 2.82 34.66
C ASP A 16 15.23 4.29 34.33
N ALA A 17 16.52 4.62 34.47
CA ALA A 17 17.00 5.97 34.19
C ALA A 17 16.78 6.42 32.74
N ILE A 18 16.68 5.48 31.79
CA ILE A 18 16.46 5.78 30.37
C ILE A 18 15.02 6.25 30.18
N ALA A 19 14.06 5.43 30.62
CA ALA A 19 12.63 5.73 30.62
C ALA A 19 12.33 7.08 31.27
N LEU A 20 12.91 7.34 32.45
CA LEU A 20 12.75 8.63 33.14
C LEU A 20 13.38 9.79 32.37
N SER A 21 14.53 9.60 31.72
CA SER A 21 15.13 10.64 30.89
C SER A 21 14.22 11.03 29.72
N TYR A 22 13.57 10.06 29.06
CA TYR A 22 12.61 10.34 28.00
C TYR A 22 11.36 11.04 28.53
N LEU A 23 10.81 10.58 29.66
CA LEU A 23 9.68 11.23 30.35
C LEU A 23 9.95 12.72 30.58
N LEU A 24 11.08 13.02 31.21
CA LEU A 24 11.47 14.38 31.57
C LEU A 24 11.71 15.27 30.35
N ARG A 25 12.16 14.70 29.22
CA ARG A 25 12.33 15.46 27.96
C ARG A 25 11.00 15.89 27.34
N PHE A 26 9.92 15.15 27.58
CA PHE A 26 8.58 15.59 27.17
C PHE A 26 8.00 16.66 28.10
N ILE A 27 8.24 16.53 29.41
CA ILE A 27 7.71 17.48 30.41
C ILE A 27 8.49 18.81 30.40
N TYR A 28 9.80 18.75 30.22
CA TYR A 28 10.70 19.90 30.18
C TYR A 28 11.42 19.98 28.83
N PRO A 29 10.69 20.34 27.74
CA PRO A 29 11.26 20.35 26.40
C PRO A 29 12.23 21.53 26.25
N ASN A 30 13.54 21.29 26.42
CA ASN A 30 14.56 22.28 26.10
C ASN A 30 14.85 22.36 24.59
N ARG A 31 14.67 21.26 23.85
CA ARG A 31 14.67 21.17 22.38
C ARG A 31 13.86 19.94 21.96
N LEU A 32 12.90 20.09 21.05
CA LEU A 32 12.59 19.00 20.12
C LEU A 32 13.74 18.96 19.10
N PRO A 33 14.51 17.86 18.97
CA PRO A 33 13.95 16.53 18.73
C PRO A 33 14.54 15.42 19.64
N LEU A 34 13.66 14.54 20.10
CA LEU A 34 14.03 13.27 20.70
C LEU A 34 14.66 12.40 19.59
N THR A 35 15.98 12.20 19.57
CA THR A 35 16.60 11.08 18.85
C THR A 35 16.10 9.77 19.46
N ILE A 36 14.92 9.34 19.01
CA ILE A 36 14.35 8.05 19.36
C ILE A 36 14.90 7.05 18.34
N GLY A 37 15.85 6.24 18.79
CA GLY A 37 16.27 5.07 18.04
C GLY A 37 15.21 3.98 18.06
N PRO A 38 15.26 3.01 17.13
CA PRO A 38 14.27 1.93 17.03
C PRO A 38 14.17 1.09 18.31
N ASP A 39 15.27 0.95 19.05
CA ASP A 39 15.32 0.17 20.28
C ASP A 39 14.76 0.91 21.50
N VAL A 40 14.74 2.24 21.45
CA VAL A 40 14.28 3.07 22.56
C VAL A 40 12.83 3.52 22.36
N LEU A 41 12.30 3.43 21.14
CA LEU A 41 10.92 3.75 20.82
C LEU A 41 9.89 3.01 21.68
N PRO A 42 9.97 1.69 21.92
CA PRO A 42 8.99 0.99 22.75
C PRO A 42 8.97 1.50 24.19
N ILE A 43 10.14 1.83 24.75
CA ILE A 43 10.28 2.36 26.11
C ILE A 43 9.64 3.75 26.17
N CYS A 44 9.95 4.60 25.19
CA CYS A 44 9.40 5.94 25.08
C CYS A 44 7.86 5.93 25.02
N LEU A 45 7.28 5.09 24.16
CA LEU A 45 5.83 4.95 24.02
C LEU A 45 5.17 4.42 25.30
N ALA A 46 5.78 3.42 25.97
CA ALA A 46 5.26 2.86 27.21
C ALA A 46 5.21 3.89 28.34
N VAL A 47 6.26 4.70 28.48
CA VAL A 47 6.35 5.75 29.49
C VAL A 47 5.35 6.87 29.22
N VAL A 48 5.31 7.35 27.98
CA VAL A 48 4.36 8.42 27.60
C VAL A 48 2.92 7.97 27.83
N GLN A 49 2.59 6.72 27.50
CA GLN A 49 1.26 6.16 27.74
C GLN A 49 0.97 5.97 29.25
N LYS A 50 1.94 5.46 30.03
CA LYS A 50 1.76 5.22 31.47
C LYS A 50 1.49 6.50 32.25
N TYR A 51 2.17 7.58 31.89
CA TYR A 51 2.09 8.87 32.59
C TYR A 51 1.13 9.87 31.92
N ASP A 52 0.42 9.45 30.87
CA ASP A 52 -0.55 10.26 30.12
C ASP A 52 -0.02 11.67 29.77
N ILE A 53 1.16 11.73 29.15
CA ILE A 53 1.74 13.01 28.75
C ILE A 53 0.96 13.55 27.56
N GLY A 54 0.10 14.54 27.81
CA GLY A 54 -0.79 15.13 26.82
C GLY A 54 -0.08 15.52 25.52
N GLY A 55 -0.58 15.00 24.39
CA GLY A 55 -0.08 15.29 23.04
C GLY A 55 1.26 14.66 22.65
N ALA A 56 1.95 13.97 23.57
CA ALA A 56 3.23 13.35 23.27
C ALA A 56 3.09 12.13 22.34
N LEU A 57 2.03 11.32 22.48
CA LEU A 57 1.76 10.22 21.55
C LEU A 57 1.48 10.74 20.14
N ASP A 58 0.67 11.79 20.00
CA ASP A 58 0.36 12.39 18.70
C ASP A 58 1.61 12.97 18.04
N LEU A 59 2.50 13.57 18.83
CA LEU A 59 3.77 14.09 18.35
C LEU A 59 4.73 12.98 17.90
N ILE A 60 4.83 11.89 18.67
CA ILE A 60 5.62 10.72 18.26
C ILE A 60 5.03 10.12 16.97
N ASP A 61 3.70 10.02 16.88
CA ASP A 61 2.98 9.50 15.71
C ASP A 61 3.30 10.33 14.45
N GLU A 62 3.28 11.67 14.56
CA GLU A 62 3.69 12.56 13.47
C GLU A 62 5.15 12.40 13.07
N LEU A 63 6.06 12.34 14.06
CA LEU A 63 7.49 12.21 13.78
C LEU A 63 7.85 10.90 13.08
N ILE A 64 7.24 9.79 13.49
CA ILE A 64 7.44 8.49 12.84
C ILE A 64 6.83 8.51 11.44
N ALA A 65 5.63 9.09 11.29
CA ALA A 65 4.93 9.13 10.00
C ALA A 65 5.67 9.96 8.94
N LEU A 66 6.44 10.97 9.34
CA LEU A 66 7.27 11.77 8.45
C LEU A 66 8.46 10.98 7.86
N ASP A 67 8.96 9.95 8.57
CA ASP A 67 10.09 9.10 8.17
C ASP A 67 11.33 9.88 7.66
N THR A 68 11.61 11.03 8.28
CA THR A 68 12.74 11.90 7.94
C THR A 68 13.94 11.63 8.84
N SER A 69 15.16 11.86 8.33
CA SER A 69 16.38 11.76 9.15
C SER A 69 16.33 12.78 10.30
N PRO A 70 16.68 12.41 11.55
CA PRO A 70 17.31 11.16 11.99
C PRO A 70 16.34 10.01 12.36
N HIS A 71 15.03 10.20 12.21
CA HIS A 71 13.95 9.29 12.63
C HIS A 71 13.43 8.40 11.50
N LYS A 72 14.32 7.88 10.65
CA LYS A 72 13.97 7.01 9.51
C LYS A 72 13.60 5.58 9.94
N LEU A 73 12.67 5.50 10.89
CA LEU A 73 12.24 4.29 11.58
C LEU A 73 11.30 3.47 10.71
N LEU A 74 10.44 4.14 9.94
CA LEU A 74 9.40 3.52 9.14
C LEU A 74 10.00 2.75 7.95
N SER A 75 10.93 3.37 7.21
CA SER A 75 11.62 2.71 6.09
C SER A 75 12.61 1.63 6.51
N SER A 76 13.07 1.60 7.76
CA SER A 76 14.05 0.62 8.22
C SER A 76 13.42 -0.69 8.68
N ASP A 77 12.30 -0.64 9.39
CA ASP A 77 11.56 -1.83 9.82
C ASP A 77 10.03 -1.55 9.88
N PRO A 78 9.34 -1.56 8.73
CA PRO A 78 7.92 -1.20 8.67
C PRO A 78 7.04 -2.16 9.48
N ILE A 79 7.44 -3.43 9.59
CA ILE A 79 6.69 -4.45 10.34
C ILE A 79 6.76 -4.14 11.85
N ARG A 80 7.95 -3.90 12.40
CA ARG A 80 8.12 -3.57 13.82
C ARG A 80 7.42 -2.26 14.16
N ILE A 81 7.55 -1.25 13.32
CA ILE A 81 6.90 0.05 13.55
C ILE A 81 5.37 -0.06 13.47
N TYR A 82 4.81 -0.79 12.51
CA TYR A 82 3.37 -1.03 12.46
C TYR A 82 2.85 -1.76 13.71
N GLN A 83 3.60 -2.74 14.22
CA GLN A 83 3.23 -3.46 15.44
C GLN A 83 3.21 -2.54 16.66
N LEU A 84 4.21 -1.66 16.80
CA LEU A 84 4.23 -0.64 17.86
C LEU A 84 3.07 0.35 17.69
N ALA A 85 2.83 0.81 16.46
CA ALA A 85 1.74 1.73 16.16
C ALA A 85 0.37 1.13 16.54
N ARG A 86 0.17 -0.17 16.32
CA ARG A 86 -1.04 -0.86 16.76
C ARG A 86 -1.13 -1.01 18.27
N GLN A 87 -0.02 -1.31 18.94
CA GLN A 87 0.02 -1.45 20.40
C GLN A 87 -0.28 -0.13 21.13
N PHE A 88 0.22 0.99 20.61
CA PHE A 88 0.10 2.32 21.21
C PHE A 88 -0.94 3.22 20.53
N ASN A 89 -1.74 2.66 19.62
CA ASN A 89 -2.78 3.36 18.86
C ASN A 89 -2.30 4.61 18.08
N LEU A 90 -1.14 4.52 17.44
CA LEU A 90 -0.56 5.56 16.58
C LEU A 90 -1.21 5.53 15.19
N VAL A 91 -2.26 6.33 15.00
CA VAL A 91 -3.14 6.24 13.83
C VAL A 91 -2.43 6.61 12.53
N LYS A 92 -1.62 7.68 12.52
CA LYS A 92 -0.92 8.16 11.31
C LYS A 92 0.14 7.15 10.88
N THR A 93 0.90 6.64 11.84
CA THR A 93 1.95 5.64 11.63
C THR A 93 1.38 4.33 11.09
N LYS A 94 0.24 3.85 11.60
CA LYS A 94 -0.43 2.65 11.05
C LYS A 94 -0.76 2.84 9.56
N ALA A 95 -1.31 4.00 9.19
CA ALA A 95 -1.71 4.29 7.82
C ALA A 95 -0.51 4.36 6.86
N VAL A 96 0.62 4.95 7.28
CA VAL A 96 1.82 5.04 6.42
C VAL A 96 2.67 3.78 6.40
N ALA A 97 2.66 2.96 7.46
CA ALA A 97 3.45 1.73 7.54
C ALA A 97 2.84 0.58 6.73
N ALA A 98 1.51 0.48 6.66
CA ALA A 98 0.83 -0.64 6.00
C ALA A 98 1.16 -0.78 4.49
N PRO A 99 1.22 0.30 3.69
CA PRO A 99 1.71 0.22 2.31
C PRO A 99 3.15 -0.30 2.20
N LEU A 100 4.02 0.02 3.16
CA LEU A 100 5.41 -0.42 3.18
C LEU A 100 5.55 -1.91 3.52
N ILE A 101 4.67 -2.46 4.38
CA ILE A 101 4.58 -3.92 4.62
C ILE A 101 4.23 -4.67 3.34
N THR A 102 3.41 -4.06 2.49
CA THR A 102 3.01 -4.68 1.21
C THR A 102 4.14 -4.63 0.18
N ALA A 103 5.00 -3.60 0.24
CA ALA A 103 6.18 -3.49 -0.61
C ALA A 103 7.40 -4.25 -0.08
N ASP A 104 7.35 -4.70 1.16
CA ASP A 104 8.37 -5.57 1.73
C ASP A 104 8.43 -6.89 0.96
N ARG A 105 9.61 -7.51 0.88
CA ARG A 105 9.84 -8.75 0.15
C ARG A 105 9.24 -9.98 0.85
N VAL A 106 8.62 -9.78 2.00
CA VAL A 106 8.00 -10.84 2.79
C VAL A 106 6.54 -10.98 2.37
N ASP A 107 6.23 -12.10 1.72
CA ASP A 107 4.86 -12.49 1.41
C ASP A 107 4.26 -13.25 2.62
N PHE A 108 3.44 -12.57 3.41
CA PHE A 108 2.73 -13.18 4.55
C PHE A 108 1.58 -14.08 4.11
N CYS A 109 1.15 -13.99 2.85
CA CYS A 109 0.14 -14.86 2.26
C CYS A 109 0.72 -16.14 1.64
N ASP A 110 2.04 -16.33 1.70
CA ASP A 110 2.72 -17.56 1.27
C ASP A 110 2.42 -18.71 2.24
N LEU A 111 1.56 -19.64 1.79
CA LEU A 111 1.13 -20.80 2.57
C LEU A 111 2.28 -21.73 2.94
N ASP A 112 3.34 -21.79 2.13
CA ASP A 112 4.50 -22.65 2.38
C ASP A 112 5.34 -22.13 3.55
N LYS A 113 5.25 -20.82 3.86
CA LYS A 113 5.96 -20.16 4.96
C LYS A 113 5.14 -19.93 6.23
N VAL A 114 3.85 -20.31 6.24
CA VAL A 114 2.95 -20.04 7.37
C VAL A 114 3.47 -20.61 8.70
N GLN A 115 4.08 -21.80 8.68
CA GLN A 115 4.63 -22.41 9.89
C GLN A 115 5.80 -21.59 10.47
N GLU A 116 6.69 -21.08 9.61
CA GLU A 116 7.80 -20.20 10.00
C GLU A 116 7.25 -18.91 10.62
N PHE A 117 6.26 -18.30 9.97
CA PHE A 117 5.64 -17.07 10.47
C PHE A 117 4.90 -17.28 11.80
N ALA A 118 4.25 -18.43 11.99
CA ALA A 118 3.57 -18.76 13.24
C ALA A 118 4.54 -18.95 14.43
N GLN A 119 5.80 -19.31 14.17
CA GLN A 119 6.85 -19.35 15.19
C GLN A 119 7.39 -17.94 15.52
N LYS A 120 7.48 -17.07 14.52
CA LYS A 120 8.06 -15.72 14.65
C LYS A 120 7.08 -14.69 15.20
N TYR A 121 5.79 -14.81 14.87
CA TYR A 121 4.76 -13.83 15.21
C TYR A 121 3.61 -14.49 15.98
N SER A 122 3.03 -13.76 16.93
CA SER A 122 1.78 -14.21 17.56
C SER A 122 0.64 -14.23 16.53
N ALA A 123 -0.34 -15.11 16.73
CA ALA A 123 -1.46 -15.25 15.80
C ALA A 123 -2.18 -13.92 15.48
N PRO A 124 -2.50 -13.04 16.46
CA PRO A 124 -3.13 -11.74 16.16
C PRO A 124 -2.25 -10.79 15.33
N ARG A 125 -0.93 -10.91 15.43
CA ARG A 125 0.03 -10.12 14.63
C ARG A 125 0.10 -10.65 13.22
N LEU A 126 0.25 -11.96 13.06
CA LEU A 126 0.32 -12.60 11.75
C LEU A 126 -0.96 -12.35 10.94
N VAL A 127 -2.14 -12.53 11.54
CA VAL A 127 -3.43 -12.25 10.88
C VAL A 127 -3.50 -10.79 10.42
N SER A 128 -2.98 -9.85 11.21
CA SER A 128 -2.95 -8.42 10.83
C SER A 128 -2.09 -8.17 9.59
N LEU A 129 -0.89 -8.76 9.56
CA LEU A 129 0.05 -8.62 8.44
C LEU A 129 -0.49 -9.27 7.16
N MET A 130 -1.05 -10.47 7.29
CA MET A 130 -1.76 -11.16 6.20
C MET A 130 -2.93 -10.32 5.68
N ASN A 131 -3.74 -9.74 6.57
CA ASN A 131 -4.90 -8.94 6.18
C ASN A 131 -4.50 -7.68 5.38
N ILE A 132 -3.38 -7.03 5.72
CA ILE A 132 -2.89 -5.88 4.95
C ILE A 132 -2.63 -6.28 3.49
N GLN A 133 -1.86 -7.35 3.28
CA GLN A 133 -1.52 -7.82 1.94
C GLN A 133 -2.74 -8.41 1.21
N ALA A 134 -3.54 -9.22 1.89
CA ALA A 134 -4.74 -9.85 1.32
C ALA A 134 -5.80 -8.83 0.91
N MET A 135 -6.03 -7.78 1.70
CA MET A 135 -6.99 -6.72 1.36
C MET A 135 -6.54 -5.94 0.12
N ARG A 136 -5.25 -5.64 -0.01
CA ARG A 136 -4.72 -5.00 -1.21
C ARG A 136 -4.88 -5.90 -2.44
N ALA A 137 -4.44 -7.15 -2.35
CA ALA A 137 -4.57 -8.13 -3.43
C ALA A 137 -6.05 -8.33 -3.83
N LYS A 138 -6.96 -8.34 -2.85
CA LYS A 138 -8.40 -8.40 -3.07
C LYS A 138 -8.92 -7.18 -3.84
N VAL A 139 -8.59 -5.97 -3.42
CA VAL A 139 -9.01 -4.73 -4.12
C VAL A 139 -8.51 -4.73 -5.57
N LEU A 140 -7.23 -5.03 -5.77
CA LEU A 140 -6.63 -5.07 -7.10
C LEU A 140 -7.28 -6.15 -7.97
N SER A 141 -7.49 -7.35 -7.44
CA SER A 141 -8.11 -8.45 -8.18
C SER A 141 -9.57 -8.18 -8.54
N ASP A 142 -10.34 -7.64 -7.58
CA ASP A 142 -11.75 -7.29 -7.77
C ASP A 142 -11.96 -6.21 -8.84
N ILE A 143 -10.97 -5.35 -9.09
CA ILE A 143 -11.04 -4.30 -10.10
C ILE A 143 -10.49 -4.79 -11.44
N LEU A 144 -9.29 -5.38 -11.44
CA LEU A 144 -8.54 -5.67 -12.66
C LEU A 144 -8.99 -6.95 -13.39
N PHE A 145 -9.54 -7.93 -12.66
CA PHE A 145 -9.90 -9.24 -13.24
C PHE A 145 -11.40 -9.46 -13.40
N LYS A 146 -12.24 -8.46 -13.08
CA LYS A 146 -13.69 -8.49 -13.40
C LYS A 146 -13.98 -7.95 -14.80
N PHE A 147 -13.58 -8.73 -15.81
CA PHE A 147 -13.61 -8.33 -17.22
C PHE A 147 -15.01 -8.11 -17.82
N ASP A 148 -16.05 -8.62 -17.16
CA ASP A 148 -17.46 -8.51 -17.53
C ASP A 148 -18.13 -7.21 -17.02
N SER A 149 -17.44 -6.47 -16.14
CA SER A 149 -17.95 -5.29 -15.45
C SER A 149 -17.02 -4.08 -15.55
N LYS A 150 -17.53 -2.90 -15.17
CA LYS A 150 -16.70 -1.68 -15.08
C LYS A 150 -15.68 -1.82 -13.93
N PRO A 151 -14.47 -1.26 -14.06
CA PRO A 151 -14.03 -0.36 -15.13
C PRO A 151 -13.34 -1.07 -16.30
N VAL A 152 -13.00 -2.36 -16.18
CA VAL A 152 -12.20 -3.05 -17.20
C VAL A 152 -13.00 -3.23 -18.49
N ARG A 153 -14.28 -3.58 -18.38
CA ARG A 153 -15.19 -3.58 -19.53
C ARG A 153 -15.35 -2.15 -20.07
N PRO A 154 -15.05 -1.91 -21.37
CA PRO A 154 -15.23 -0.59 -21.97
C PRO A 154 -16.67 -0.11 -21.86
N THR A 155 -16.85 1.20 -21.66
CA THR A 155 -18.16 1.85 -21.64
C THR A 155 -18.88 1.73 -22.98
N GLU A 156 -20.17 2.05 -23.02
CA GLU A 156 -20.95 2.04 -24.28
C GLU A 156 -20.34 2.96 -25.35
N SER A 157 -19.86 4.14 -24.92
CA SER A 157 -19.11 5.09 -25.77
C SER A 157 -17.79 4.53 -26.31
N MET A 158 -17.27 3.45 -25.72
CA MET A 158 -16.06 2.73 -26.11
C MET A 158 -16.33 1.25 -26.40
N SER A 159 -17.57 0.89 -26.73
CA SER A 159 -18.00 -0.51 -26.91
C SER A 159 -17.22 -1.27 -27.99
N SER A 160 -16.60 -0.52 -28.91
CA SER A 160 -15.72 -1.03 -29.96
C SER A 160 -14.22 -0.94 -29.64
N LEU A 161 -13.82 -0.60 -28.40
CA LEU A 161 -12.41 -0.45 -28.02
C LEU A 161 -11.60 -1.71 -28.33
N TYR A 162 -11.98 -2.84 -27.73
CA TYR A 162 -11.28 -4.11 -27.95
C TYR A 162 -11.29 -4.54 -29.41
N TRP A 163 -12.40 -4.27 -30.11
CA TRP A 163 -12.49 -4.52 -31.54
C TRP A 163 -11.48 -3.66 -32.32
N GLY A 164 -11.47 -2.35 -32.10
CA GLY A 164 -10.59 -1.39 -32.75
C GLY A 164 -9.11 -1.62 -32.46
N LEU A 165 -8.78 -2.10 -31.25
CA LEU A 165 -7.43 -2.40 -30.79
C LEU A 165 -7.01 -3.88 -30.98
N SER A 166 -7.77 -4.64 -31.75
CA SER A 166 -7.41 -6.01 -32.14
C SER A 166 -7.06 -6.08 -33.61
N CYS A 167 -6.13 -6.96 -34.01
CA CYS A 167 -5.87 -7.23 -35.42
C CYS A 167 -7.03 -8.00 -36.07
N VAL A 168 -7.05 -8.03 -37.41
CA VAL A 168 -8.10 -8.72 -38.20
C VAL A 168 -8.27 -10.19 -37.77
N LYS A 169 -7.18 -10.92 -37.53
CA LYS A 169 -7.26 -12.33 -37.10
C LYS A 169 -7.95 -12.50 -35.74
N CYS A 170 -7.60 -11.66 -34.75
CA CYS A 170 -8.21 -11.69 -33.43
C CYS A 170 -9.68 -11.24 -33.46
N ARG A 171 -10.01 -10.29 -34.34
CA ARG A 171 -11.39 -9.84 -34.58
C ARG A 171 -12.26 -10.96 -35.16
N THR A 172 -11.77 -11.68 -36.17
CA THR A 172 -12.53 -12.76 -36.81
C THR A 172 -12.79 -13.91 -35.85
N LYS A 173 -11.78 -14.34 -35.08
CA LYS A 173 -11.96 -15.35 -34.02
C LYS A 173 -13.07 -14.95 -33.02
N ASN A 174 -13.07 -13.67 -32.60
CA ASN A 174 -14.10 -13.13 -31.72
C ASN A 174 -15.51 -13.03 -32.32
N LYS A 175 -15.65 -13.07 -33.66
CA LYS A 175 -16.96 -13.11 -34.34
C LYS A 175 -17.48 -14.54 -34.51
N GLU A 176 -16.59 -15.49 -34.74
CA GLU A 176 -16.92 -16.90 -34.95
C GLU A 176 -17.33 -17.59 -33.65
N ASP A 177 -16.79 -17.16 -32.50
CA ASP A 177 -17.28 -17.56 -31.17
C ASP A 177 -18.63 -16.89 -30.86
N GLN A 178 -19.72 -17.45 -31.38
CA GLN A 178 -21.11 -16.99 -31.22
C GLN A 178 -21.67 -17.13 -29.78
N ARG A 179 -20.84 -17.36 -28.75
CA ARG A 179 -21.31 -17.44 -27.37
C ARG A 179 -21.63 -16.03 -26.85
N PRO A 180 -22.91 -15.69 -26.54
CA PRO A 180 -23.31 -14.33 -26.15
C PRO A 180 -22.65 -13.81 -24.86
N LEU A 181 -22.04 -14.71 -24.07
CA LEU A 181 -21.64 -14.45 -22.70
C LEU A 181 -20.13 -14.19 -22.51
N VAL A 182 -19.27 -14.48 -23.49
CA VAL A 182 -17.81 -14.31 -23.32
C VAL A 182 -17.18 -13.80 -24.61
N LYS A 183 -17.13 -12.48 -24.79
CA LYS A 183 -16.20 -11.88 -25.77
C LYS A 183 -14.79 -12.20 -25.30
N ILE A 184 -14.00 -12.91 -26.10
CA ILE A 184 -12.62 -13.25 -25.71
C ILE A 184 -11.83 -11.95 -25.65
N LEU A 185 -11.25 -11.67 -24.48
CA LEU A 185 -10.45 -10.48 -24.29
C LEU A 185 -9.20 -10.55 -25.17
N PRO A 186 -8.78 -9.42 -25.76
CA PRO A 186 -7.50 -9.37 -26.44
C PRO A 186 -6.38 -9.74 -25.46
N SER A 187 -5.43 -10.57 -25.92
CA SER A 187 -4.32 -11.04 -25.09
C SER A 187 -3.51 -9.91 -24.45
N TRP A 188 -3.41 -8.76 -25.13
CA TRP A 188 -2.73 -7.58 -24.60
C TRP A 188 -3.44 -6.98 -23.38
N VAL A 189 -4.78 -7.11 -23.27
CA VAL A 189 -5.53 -6.64 -22.09
C VAL A 189 -5.15 -7.48 -20.89
N LEU A 190 -5.09 -8.80 -21.06
CA LEU A 190 -4.70 -9.71 -19.98
C LEU A 190 -3.25 -9.48 -19.54
N ALA A 191 -2.33 -9.32 -20.50
CA ALA A 191 -0.93 -9.00 -20.20
C ALA A 191 -0.78 -7.65 -19.48
N TRP A 192 -1.53 -6.64 -19.91
CA TRP A 192 -1.58 -5.34 -19.25
C TRP A 192 -2.14 -5.42 -17.83
N VAL A 193 -3.29 -6.07 -17.64
CA VAL A 193 -3.89 -6.26 -16.31
C VAL A 193 -2.93 -6.95 -15.35
N ARG A 194 -2.25 -8.01 -15.80
CA ARG A 194 -1.24 -8.71 -14.99
C ARG A 194 -0.08 -7.79 -14.61
N LEU A 195 0.46 -7.03 -15.56
CA LEU A 195 1.54 -6.08 -15.29
C LEU A 195 1.12 -5.01 -14.27
N VAL A 196 -0.10 -4.45 -14.42
CA VAL A 196 -0.64 -3.48 -13.46
C VAL A 196 -0.81 -4.12 -12.09
N TYR A 197 -1.39 -5.32 -12.02
CA TYR A 197 -1.55 -6.06 -10.77
C TYR A 197 -0.21 -6.29 -10.08
N GLU A 198 0.76 -6.90 -10.77
CA GLU A 198 2.07 -7.23 -10.22
C GLU A 198 2.80 -5.98 -9.73
N THR A 199 2.77 -4.90 -10.52
CA THR A 199 3.45 -3.64 -10.17
C THR A 199 2.79 -2.97 -8.96
N LEU A 200 1.45 -2.86 -8.95
CA LEU A 200 0.74 -2.20 -7.86
C LEU A 200 0.69 -3.06 -6.59
N ASN A 201 0.71 -4.39 -6.72
CA ASN A 201 0.64 -5.29 -5.58
C ASN A 201 1.88 -5.16 -4.68
N ILE A 202 3.05 -4.89 -5.26
CA ILE A 202 4.32 -4.74 -4.50
C ILE A 202 4.77 -3.28 -4.34
N SER A 203 4.02 -2.31 -4.87
CA SER A 203 4.36 -0.90 -4.77
C SER A 203 3.79 -0.28 -3.50
N SER A 204 4.65 0.38 -2.72
CA SER A 204 4.25 1.29 -1.65
C SER A 204 4.00 2.70 -2.14
N GLU A 205 4.32 3.00 -3.40
CA GLU A 205 4.18 4.34 -3.96
C GLU A 205 2.71 4.65 -4.30
N PRO A 206 2.30 5.93 -4.19
CA PRO A 206 1.02 6.37 -4.73
C PRO A 206 0.93 6.03 -6.21
N ILE A 207 -0.26 5.59 -6.64
CA ILE A 207 -0.54 5.24 -8.05
C ILE A 207 -0.27 6.40 -9.03
N ALA A 208 -0.26 7.65 -8.56
CA ALA A 208 0.17 8.83 -9.32
C ALA A 208 1.62 8.74 -9.84
N LYS A 209 2.50 7.99 -9.17
CA LYS A 209 3.87 7.72 -9.66
C LYS A 209 3.92 6.59 -10.70
N THR A 210 2.82 5.88 -10.88
CA THR A 210 2.69 4.76 -11.82
C THR A 210 1.87 5.11 -13.07
N ASP A 211 1.78 6.40 -13.41
CA ASP A 211 1.01 6.89 -14.56
C ASP A 211 1.39 6.20 -15.87
N TYR A 212 2.68 5.87 -16.03
CA TYR A 212 3.21 5.13 -17.18
C TYR A 212 2.53 3.77 -17.41
N LEU A 213 1.94 3.15 -16.38
CA LEU A 213 1.18 1.90 -16.52
C LEU A 213 -0.15 2.09 -17.26
N PHE A 214 -0.68 3.31 -17.27
CA PHE A 214 -1.97 3.67 -17.85
C PHE A 214 -1.82 4.44 -19.17
N GLU A 215 -0.60 4.51 -19.69
CA GLU A 215 -0.27 5.10 -20.97
C GLU A 215 -0.01 4.02 -22.01
N SER A 216 -0.40 4.27 -23.26
CA SER A 216 -0.26 3.33 -24.38
C SER A 216 1.18 2.94 -24.70
N SER A 217 2.14 3.78 -24.30
CA SER A 217 3.57 3.45 -24.33
C SER A 217 3.90 2.16 -23.57
N ILE A 218 3.09 1.77 -22.57
CA ILE A 218 3.28 0.53 -21.80
C ILE A 218 3.20 -0.72 -22.69
N LEU A 219 2.45 -0.66 -23.79
CA LEU A 219 2.24 -1.81 -24.67
C LEU A 219 3.53 -2.22 -25.40
N GLU A 220 4.50 -1.31 -25.52
CA GLU A 220 5.83 -1.62 -26.07
C GLU A 220 6.58 -2.67 -25.21
N LYS A 221 6.29 -2.75 -23.90
CA LYS A 221 6.86 -3.80 -23.03
C LYS A 221 6.41 -5.21 -23.43
N PHE A 222 5.39 -5.35 -24.26
CA PHE A 222 4.86 -6.64 -24.70
C PHE A 222 5.38 -7.09 -26.07
N LYS A 223 6.24 -6.28 -26.71
CA LYS A 223 6.84 -6.63 -27.99
C LYS A 223 7.74 -7.86 -27.84
N GLY A 224 7.54 -8.84 -28.72
CA GLY A 224 8.27 -10.11 -28.71
C GLY A 224 7.80 -11.15 -27.69
N ARG A 225 6.81 -10.82 -26.84
CA ARG A 225 6.20 -11.81 -25.95
C ARG A 225 5.32 -12.81 -26.70
N GLU A 226 5.47 -14.09 -26.39
CA GLU A 226 4.71 -15.18 -27.02
C GLU A 226 3.24 -15.23 -26.57
N ASP A 227 2.96 -14.77 -25.35
CA ASP A 227 1.61 -14.76 -24.76
C ASP A 227 0.75 -13.55 -25.22
N VAL A 228 1.30 -12.69 -26.08
CA VAL A 228 0.61 -11.51 -26.62
C VAL A 228 0.62 -11.53 -28.15
N CYS A 229 -0.55 -11.34 -28.77
CA CYS A 229 -0.66 -11.24 -30.22
C CYS A 229 0.12 -10.04 -30.78
N GLN A 230 1.28 -10.32 -31.38
CA GLN A 230 2.17 -9.30 -31.95
C GLN A 230 1.55 -8.53 -33.12
N LEU A 231 0.59 -9.14 -33.83
CA LEU A 231 -0.17 -8.44 -34.87
C LEU A 231 -1.09 -7.37 -34.28
N CYS A 232 -1.69 -7.61 -33.11
CA CYS A 232 -2.48 -6.59 -32.41
C CYS A 232 -1.60 -5.40 -31.98
N LEU A 233 -0.40 -5.66 -31.46
CA LEU A 233 0.56 -4.61 -31.09
C LEU A 233 1.07 -3.82 -32.31
N SER A 234 1.31 -4.52 -33.42
CA SER A 234 1.76 -3.89 -34.67
C SER A 234 0.67 -2.99 -35.28
N ASP A 235 -0.58 -3.46 -35.30
CA ASP A 235 -1.73 -2.65 -35.72
C ASP A 235 -1.89 -1.44 -34.79
N PHE A 236 -1.69 -1.63 -33.48
CA PHE A 236 -1.72 -0.54 -32.51
C PHE A 236 -0.72 0.57 -32.84
N ALA A 237 0.53 0.22 -33.10
CA ALA A 237 1.58 1.18 -33.48
C ALA A 237 1.30 1.86 -34.83
N LYS A 238 0.60 1.18 -35.75
CA LYS A 238 0.31 1.68 -37.10
C LYS A 238 -0.79 2.75 -37.14
N TYR A 239 -1.75 2.71 -36.20
CA TYR A 239 -2.92 3.59 -36.23
C TYR A 239 -2.88 4.63 -35.09
N PRO A 240 -2.56 5.91 -35.37
CA PRO A 240 -2.30 6.92 -34.32
C PRO A 240 -3.53 7.20 -33.42
N GLY A 241 -4.74 6.93 -33.89
CA GLY A 241 -5.97 7.07 -33.09
C GLY A 241 -6.20 5.98 -32.04
N GLN A 242 -5.34 4.96 -31.96
CA GLN A 242 -5.49 3.84 -31.01
C GLN A 242 -4.90 4.16 -29.62
N GLY A 243 -3.73 4.80 -29.59
CA GLY A 243 -3.07 5.25 -28.36
C GLY A 243 -3.99 6.07 -27.44
N PRO A 244 -4.59 7.18 -27.93
CA PRO A 244 -5.50 8.00 -27.13
C PRO A 244 -6.73 7.24 -26.60
N LYS A 245 -7.26 6.27 -27.36
CA LYS A 245 -8.41 5.45 -26.92
C LYS A 245 -8.02 4.52 -25.77
N PHE A 246 -6.85 3.88 -25.87
CA PHE A 246 -6.30 3.09 -24.76
C PHE A 246 -6.08 3.97 -23.53
N ASN A 247 -5.42 5.12 -23.68
CA ASN A 247 -5.11 6.02 -22.56
C ASN A 247 -6.39 6.46 -21.83
N LEU A 248 -7.43 6.82 -22.57
CA LEU A 248 -8.69 7.26 -21.98
C LEU A 248 -9.37 6.12 -21.21
N TRP A 249 -9.40 4.91 -21.76
CA TRP A 249 -9.93 3.72 -21.07
C TRP A 249 -9.11 3.36 -19.83
N ALA A 250 -7.78 3.30 -19.95
CA ALA A 250 -6.88 2.99 -18.84
C ALA A 250 -6.97 4.04 -17.72
N LYS A 251 -7.15 5.32 -18.06
CA LYS A 251 -7.35 6.40 -17.08
C LYS A 251 -8.64 6.22 -16.26
N GLU A 252 -9.71 5.72 -16.84
CA GLU A 252 -10.93 5.42 -16.08
C GLU A 252 -10.71 4.26 -15.09
N ILE A 253 -9.93 3.24 -15.46
CA ILE A 253 -9.52 2.16 -14.54
C ILE A 253 -8.64 2.72 -13.43
N LYS A 254 -7.68 3.59 -13.76
CA LYS A 254 -6.82 4.27 -12.80
C LYS A 254 -7.61 5.02 -11.73
N LYS A 255 -8.60 5.82 -12.14
CA LYS A 255 -9.46 6.57 -11.19
C LYS A 255 -10.17 5.66 -10.21
N VAL A 256 -10.67 4.51 -10.66
CA VAL A 256 -11.34 3.54 -9.77
C VAL A 256 -10.33 2.89 -8.83
N LEU A 257 -9.13 2.54 -9.31
CA LEU A 257 -8.05 2.02 -8.49
C LEU A 257 -7.62 3.04 -7.42
N GLU A 258 -7.39 4.29 -7.80
CA GLU A 258 -7.11 5.43 -6.90
C GLU A 258 -8.15 5.49 -5.78
N ALA A 259 -9.43 5.60 -6.15
CA ALA A 259 -10.51 5.74 -5.18
C ALA A 259 -10.65 4.55 -4.22
N GLN A 260 -10.35 3.32 -4.68
CA GLN A 260 -10.47 2.12 -3.84
C GLN A 260 -9.22 1.90 -2.97
N LEU A 261 -8.03 2.23 -3.47
CA LEU A 261 -6.80 2.16 -2.69
C LEU A 261 -6.78 3.23 -1.58
N THR A 262 -7.32 4.43 -1.81
CA THR A 262 -7.48 5.43 -0.74
C THR A 262 -8.43 4.96 0.36
N LYS A 263 -9.49 4.21 0.04
CA LYS A 263 -10.36 3.60 1.07
C LYS A 263 -9.63 2.54 1.89
N LEU A 264 -8.67 1.85 1.29
CA LEU A 264 -7.87 0.85 1.97
C LEU A 264 -6.94 1.47 3.02
N GLU A 265 -6.46 2.70 2.79
CA GLU A 265 -5.69 3.46 3.79
C GLU A 265 -6.51 3.71 5.07
N LEU A 266 -7.82 3.92 4.96
CA LEU A 266 -8.70 4.03 6.14
C LEU A 266 -8.80 2.72 6.91
N VAL A 267 -8.79 1.58 6.21
CA VAL A 267 -8.81 0.24 6.85
C VAL A 267 -7.51 -0.01 7.60
N TYR A 268 -6.38 0.47 7.08
CA TYR A 268 -5.09 0.35 7.76
C TYR A 268 -4.99 1.19 9.04
N ALA A 269 -5.79 2.25 9.13
CA ALA A 269 -5.84 3.13 10.30
C ALA A 269 -6.72 2.60 11.45
N LEU A 270 -7.58 1.59 11.20
CA LEU A 270 -8.35 0.90 12.23
C LEU A 270 -7.44 0.03 13.11
#